data_AF-A0A7H8T6R0-F1
#
_entry.id   AF-A0A7H8T6R0-F1
#
_cell.length_a   1.000
_cell.length_b   1.000
_cell.length_c   1.000
_cell.angle_alpha   90.00
_cell.angle_beta   90.00
_cell.angle_gamma   90.00
#
_symmetry.space_group_name_H-M   'P 1'
#
loop_
_entity.id
_entity.type
_entity.pdbx_description
1 polymer ?
#
loop_
_entity_poly.entity_id
_entity_poly.type
_entity_poly.pdbx_seq_one_letter_code
_entity_poly.pdbx_strand_id
1 'polypeptide(L)'
;MYRVIPMSEHDLDEVYTMRLLLEVPGTLQAGAAAGPDEIAQLTSIADDIERTAEDGDIVGFLDADRRFHLTLLQLCGNTRLVDTVASLRDQTRLYGLERLAKQGSLMGSAREHHDMLAAIAAKDFEGLESLIRSHLQHVRSDWADPADGIHANKGT
;
A
#
# COMPACT_ATOMS: atom_id res chain seq x y z
N MET A 1 31.42 -0.99 2.64
CA MET A 1 30.52 -1.25 1.50
C MET A 1 29.31 -1.97 2.06
N TYR A 2 28.17 -1.28 2.19
CA TYR A 2 26.92 -1.94 2.58
C TYR A 2 26.33 -2.59 1.33
N ARG A 3 26.02 -3.88 1.40
CA ARG A 3 25.37 -4.64 0.32
C ARG A 3 23.90 -4.74 0.68
N VAL A 4 23.05 -4.14 -0.14
CA VAL A 4 21.60 -4.34 -0.06
C VAL A 4 21.35 -5.80 -0.47
N ILE A 5 20.80 -6.59 0.44
CA ILE A 5 20.37 -7.96 0.13
C ILE A 5 18.95 -7.81 -0.43
N PRO A 6 18.69 -8.22 -1.70
CA PRO A 6 17.33 -8.23 -2.22
C PRO A 6 16.50 -9.22 -1.39
N MET A 7 15.25 -8.84 -1.11
CA MET A 7 14.27 -9.68 -0.43
C MET A 7 13.92 -10.85 -1.34
N SER A 8 13.81 -12.04 -0.76
CA SER A 8 13.27 -13.20 -1.46
C SER A 8 11.74 -13.09 -1.58
N GLU A 9 11.12 -13.88 -2.47
CA GLU A 9 9.65 -14.01 -2.53
C GLU A 9 9.06 -14.43 -1.18
N HIS A 10 9.79 -15.25 -0.41
CA HIS A 10 9.37 -15.63 0.93
C HIS A 10 9.34 -14.43 1.89
N ASP A 11 10.38 -13.59 1.88
CA ASP A 11 10.41 -12.38 2.72
C ASP A 11 9.28 -11.41 2.32
N LEU A 12 8.97 -11.31 1.02
CA LEU A 12 7.85 -10.51 0.52
C LEU A 12 6.49 -11.05 1.00
N ASP A 13 6.31 -12.37 1.03
CA ASP A 13 5.11 -13.02 1.58
C ASP A 13 4.97 -12.81 3.09
N GLU A 14 6.08 -12.86 3.83
CA GLU A 14 6.10 -12.59 5.27
C GLU A 14 5.70 -11.15 5.56
N VAL A 15 6.26 -10.18 4.83
CA VAL A 15 5.88 -8.76 4.96
C VAL A 15 4.42 -8.55 4.58
N TYR A 16 3.96 -9.12 3.45
CA TYR A 16 2.55 -9.03 3.05
C TYR A 16 1.60 -9.57 4.13
N THR A 17 1.92 -10.73 4.71
CA THR A 17 1.11 -11.33 5.78
C THR A 17 1.07 -10.45 7.02
N MET A 18 2.22 -9.88 7.42
CA MET A 18 2.29 -8.93 8.53
C MET A 18 1.47 -7.67 8.26
N ARG A 19 1.55 -7.12 7.04
CA ARG A 19 0.75 -5.97 6.63
C ARG A 19 -0.74 -6.27 6.68
N LEU A 20 -1.20 -7.43 6.21
CA LEU A 20 -2.61 -7.84 6.34
C LEU A 20 -3.08 -7.88 7.81
N LEU A 21 -2.29 -8.50 8.69
CA LEU A 21 -2.64 -8.66 10.10
C LEU A 21 -2.68 -7.33 10.87
N LEU A 22 -1.95 -6.32 10.39
CA LEU A 22 -1.80 -5.03 11.06
C LEU A 22 -2.67 -3.93 10.43
N GLU A 23 -2.59 -3.77 9.11
CA GLU A 23 -3.24 -2.68 8.36
C GLU A 23 -4.73 -2.90 8.20
N VAL A 24 -5.23 -4.13 8.05
CA VAL A 24 -6.68 -4.38 7.93
C VAL A 24 -7.44 -3.98 9.20
N PRO A 25 -7.17 -4.59 10.38
CA PRO A 25 -7.85 -4.18 11.60
C PRO A 25 -7.53 -2.73 12.01
N GLY A 26 -6.30 -2.26 11.72
CA GLY A 26 -5.92 -0.87 11.94
C GLY A 26 -6.76 0.10 11.12
N THR A 27 -6.93 -0.15 9.83
CA THR A 27 -7.73 0.70 8.94
C THR A 27 -9.20 0.74 9.35
N LEU A 28 -9.76 -0.40 9.79
CA LEU A 28 -11.14 -0.44 10.30
C LEU A 28 -11.29 0.38 11.58
N GLN A 29 -10.36 0.25 12.52
CA GLN A 29 -10.35 1.05 13.75
C GLN A 29 -10.19 2.55 13.46
N ALA A 30 -9.27 2.91 12.57
CA ALA A 30 -9.05 4.29 12.12
C ALA A 30 -10.30 4.87 11.43
N GLY A 31 -10.88 4.11 10.50
CA GLY A 31 -12.08 4.51 9.77
C GLY A 31 -13.29 4.74 10.69
N ALA A 32 -13.43 3.93 11.75
CA ALA A 32 -14.47 4.14 12.76
C ALA A 32 -14.27 5.42 13.60
N ALA A 33 -13.02 5.89 13.72
CA ALA A 33 -12.66 7.10 14.46
C ALA A 33 -12.63 8.37 13.58
N ALA A 34 -12.55 8.22 12.25
CA ALA A 34 -12.41 9.33 11.32
C ALA A 34 -13.66 10.21 11.26
N GLY A 35 -13.48 11.51 11.46
CA GLY A 35 -14.49 12.54 11.26
C GLY A 35 -14.37 13.23 9.89
N PRO A 36 -15.26 14.20 9.61
CA PRO A 36 -15.23 14.95 8.35
C PRO A 36 -13.91 15.65 8.07
N ASP A 37 -13.25 16.17 9.11
CA ASP A 37 -11.98 16.90 8.97
C ASP A 37 -10.83 15.94 8.62
N GLU A 38 -10.76 14.77 9.26
CA GLU A 38 -9.79 13.73 8.92
C GLU A 38 -10.00 13.19 7.51
N ILE A 39 -11.27 12.98 7.10
CA ILE A 39 -11.60 12.54 5.74
C ILE A 39 -11.18 13.61 4.72
N ALA A 40 -11.42 14.89 4.99
CA ALA A 40 -10.99 15.98 4.11
C ALA A 40 -9.46 16.04 3.98
N GLN A 41 -8.73 15.89 5.09
CA GLN A 41 -7.27 15.82 5.07
C GLN A 41 -6.77 14.63 4.25
N LEU A 42 -7.31 13.43 4.48
CA LEU A 42 -6.93 12.24 3.74
C LEU A 42 -7.30 12.33 2.26
N THR A 43 -8.42 12.99 1.92
CA THR A 43 -8.82 13.25 0.53
C THR A 43 -7.77 14.08 -0.18
N SER A 44 -7.26 15.14 0.44
CA SER A 44 -6.19 15.95 -0.16
C SER A 44 -4.90 15.14 -0.40
N ILE A 45 -4.61 14.14 0.43
CA ILE A 45 -3.46 13.26 0.22
C ILE A 45 -3.76 12.25 -0.91
N ALA A 46 -4.98 11.72 -0.99
CA ALA A 46 -5.40 10.86 -2.09
C ALA A 46 -5.36 11.59 -3.45
N ASP A 47 -5.74 12.87 -3.50
CA ASP A 47 -5.59 13.72 -4.69
C ASP A 47 -4.11 13.87 -5.11
N ASP A 48 -3.18 13.93 -4.14
CA ASP A 48 -1.74 13.91 -4.44
C ASP A 48 -1.28 12.58 -5.05
N ILE A 49 -1.83 11.46 -4.57
CA ILE A 49 -1.55 10.12 -5.13
C ILE A 49 -2.03 10.05 -6.58
N GLU A 50 -3.26 10.46 -6.86
CA GLU A 50 -3.82 10.41 -8.22
C GLU A 50 -3.07 11.34 -9.17
N ARG A 51 -2.75 12.57 -8.74
CA ARG A 51 -1.97 13.51 -9.56
C ARG A 51 -0.59 12.97 -9.91
N THR A 52 0.15 12.45 -8.91
CA THR A 52 1.50 11.92 -9.16
C THR A 52 1.47 10.65 -10.00
N ALA A 53 0.42 9.82 -9.87
CA ALA A 53 0.17 8.70 -10.77
C ALA A 53 -0.08 9.16 -12.21
N GLU A 54 -0.90 10.19 -12.42
CA GLU A 54 -1.24 10.75 -13.73
C GLU A 54 0.01 11.33 -14.43
N ASP A 55 0.87 12.02 -13.68
CA ASP A 55 2.12 12.58 -14.16
C ASP A 55 3.22 11.52 -14.39
N GLY A 56 3.00 10.27 -13.97
CA GLY A 56 4.01 9.21 -14.00
C GLY A 56 5.17 9.45 -13.01
N ASP A 57 4.98 10.32 -12.02
CA ASP A 57 5.95 10.57 -10.95
C ASP A 57 5.89 9.45 -9.91
N ILE A 58 6.66 8.40 -10.16
CA ILE A 58 6.73 7.22 -9.29
C ILE A 58 7.20 7.58 -7.88
N VAL A 59 8.15 8.51 -7.74
CA VAL A 59 8.69 8.87 -6.43
C VAL A 59 7.63 9.63 -5.63
N GLY A 60 6.99 10.61 -6.26
CA GLY A 60 5.87 11.35 -5.68
C GLY A 60 4.71 10.44 -5.30
N PHE A 61 4.36 9.48 -6.16
CA PHE A 61 3.31 8.49 -5.89
C PHE A 61 3.60 7.69 -4.62
N LEU A 62 4.79 7.10 -4.50
CA LEU A 62 5.16 6.30 -3.33
C LEU A 62 5.19 7.12 -2.04
N ASP A 63 5.60 8.39 -2.11
CA ASP A 63 5.62 9.27 -0.94
C ASP A 63 4.21 9.68 -0.50
N ALA A 64 3.32 9.99 -1.46
CA ALA A 64 1.92 10.29 -1.18
C ALA A 64 1.16 9.06 -0.65
N ASP A 65 1.35 7.89 -1.26
CA ASP A 65 0.78 6.61 -0.83
C ASP A 65 1.21 6.30 0.62
N ARG A 66 2.50 6.31 0.91
CA ARG A 66 3.00 6.09 2.27
C ARG A 66 2.38 7.08 3.27
N ARG A 67 2.33 8.36 2.92
CA ARG A 67 1.75 9.42 3.77
C ARG A 67 0.27 9.15 4.05
N PHE A 68 -0.52 8.76 3.06
CA PHE A 68 -1.94 8.43 3.22
C PHE A 68 -2.14 7.32 4.26
N HIS A 69 -1.50 6.16 4.06
CA HIS A 69 -1.69 5.00 4.93
C HIS A 69 -1.25 5.27 6.37
N LEU A 70 -0.14 5.98 6.56
CA LEU A 70 0.32 6.33 7.91
C LEU A 70 -0.56 7.39 8.57
N THR A 71 -1.04 8.40 7.84
CA THR A 71 -1.98 9.39 8.38
C THR A 71 -3.31 8.74 8.77
N LEU A 72 -3.82 7.80 7.98
CA LEU A 72 -5.02 7.05 8.33
C LEU A 72 -4.80 6.22 9.60
N LEU A 73 -3.74 5.42 9.66
CA LEU A 73 -3.46 4.57 10.83
C LEU A 73 -3.14 5.34 12.11
N GLN A 74 -2.68 6.59 12.02
CA GLN A 74 -2.50 7.45 13.19
C GLN A 74 -3.81 7.69 13.94
N LEU A 75 -4.96 7.63 13.26
CA LEU A 75 -6.28 7.77 13.90
C LEU A 75 -6.59 6.64 14.89
N CYS A 76 -5.89 5.51 14.82
CA CYS A 76 -5.99 4.43 15.82
C CYS A 76 -5.42 4.83 17.19
N GLY A 77 -4.59 5.88 17.26
CA GLY A 77 -3.87 6.26 18.49
C GLY A 77 -2.78 5.27 18.93
N ASN A 78 -2.47 4.25 18.12
CA ASN A 78 -1.45 3.24 18.42
C ASN A 78 -0.15 3.54 17.67
N THR A 79 0.75 4.28 18.31
CA THR A 79 2.03 4.66 17.70
C THR A 79 2.91 3.46 17.35
N ARG A 80 2.85 2.36 18.12
CA ARG A 80 3.62 1.13 17.83
C ARG A 80 3.14 0.43 16.57
N LEU A 81 1.83 0.44 16.32
CA LEU A 81 1.27 -0.06 15.07
C LEU A 81 1.79 0.77 13.89
N VAL A 82 1.69 2.10 13.97
CA VAL A 82 2.13 3.03 12.92
C VAL A 82 3.62 2.85 12.61
N ASP A 83 4.48 2.81 13.64
CA ASP A 83 5.93 2.61 13.47
C ASP A 83 6.26 1.27 12.80
N THR A 84 5.54 0.20 13.18
CA THR A 84 5.74 -1.14 12.63
C THR A 84 5.34 -1.19 11.17
N VAL A 85 4.15 -0.67 10.83
CA VAL A 85 3.66 -0.60 9.44
C VAL A 85 4.56 0.28 8.58
N ALA A 86 5.03 1.41 9.11
CA ALA A 86 5.97 2.28 8.43
C ALA A 86 7.25 1.53 8.02
N SER A 87 7.83 0.75 8.93
CA SER A 87 9.00 -0.08 8.65
C SER A 87 8.73 -1.15 7.58
N LEU A 88 7.60 -1.86 7.67
CA LEU A 88 7.23 -2.89 6.70
C LEU A 88 7.01 -2.32 5.28
N ARG A 89 6.37 -1.15 5.19
CA ARG A 89 6.22 -0.43 3.91
C ARG A 89 7.55 0.03 3.34
N ASP A 90 8.49 0.49 4.18
CA ASP A 90 9.81 0.93 3.73
C ASP A 90 10.66 -0.22 3.16
N GLN A 91 10.56 -1.41 3.76
CA GLN A 91 11.27 -2.61 3.29
C GLN A 91 10.88 -2.99 1.86
N THR A 92 9.61 -2.75 1.49
CA THR A 92 9.03 -3.17 0.21
C THR A 92 8.87 -2.03 -0.80
N ARG A 93 9.23 -0.80 -0.43
CA ARG A 93 8.96 0.45 -1.19
C ARG A 93 9.50 0.44 -2.62
N LEU A 94 10.62 -0.25 -2.88
CA LEU A 94 11.28 -0.23 -4.20
C LEU A 94 10.93 -1.44 -5.08
N TYR A 95 10.16 -2.41 -4.57
CA TYR A 95 9.77 -3.59 -5.34
C TYR A 95 8.58 -3.26 -6.23
N GLY A 96 8.58 -3.79 -7.46
CA GLY A 96 7.48 -3.58 -8.42
C GLY A 96 7.49 -2.24 -9.17
N LEU A 97 8.47 -1.35 -8.92
CA LEU A 97 8.52 -0.02 -9.54
C LEU A 97 8.55 -0.04 -11.07
N GLU A 98 9.32 -0.95 -11.65
CA GLU A 98 9.40 -1.08 -13.11
C GLU A 98 8.07 -1.48 -13.74
N ARG A 99 7.25 -2.25 -13.01
CA ARG A 99 5.99 -2.76 -13.52
C ARG A 99 4.88 -1.72 -13.40
N LEU A 100 4.81 -1.04 -12.25
CA LEU A 100 3.95 0.11 -12.03
C LEU A 100 4.17 1.18 -13.13
N ALA A 101 5.44 1.45 -13.48
CA ALA A 101 5.80 2.36 -14.56
C ALA A 101 5.34 1.88 -15.96
N LYS A 102 5.47 0.58 -16.25
CA LYS A 102 5.25 0.01 -17.60
C LYS A 102 3.78 -0.27 -17.91
N GLN A 103 2.93 -0.51 -16.91
CA GLN A 103 1.55 -0.98 -17.12
C GLN A 103 0.49 0.12 -17.04
N GLY A 104 0.83 1.34 -16.64
CA GLY A 104 -0.18 2.38 -16.37
C GLY A 104 -1.14 2.02 -15.24
N SER A 105 -0.77 1.06 -14.39
CA SER A 105 -1.59 0.56 -13.28
C SER A 105 -1.62 1.51 -12.08
N LEU A 106 -0.72 2.51 -12.05
CA LEU A 106 -0.66 3.54 -11.01
C LEU A 106 -2.00 4.23 -10.79
N MET A 107 -2.73 4.54 -11.86
CA MET A 107 -4.05 5.19 -11.76
C MET A 107 -5.10 4.27 -11.12
N GLY A 108 -5.03 2.96 -11.37
CA GLY A 108 -5.92 2.00 -10.73
C GLY A 108 -5.69 1.95 -9.23
N SER A 109 -4.43 1.78 -8.82
CA SER A 109 -4.05 1.78 -7.41
C SER A 109 -4.31 3.13 -6.72
N ALA A 110 -4.12 4.25 -7.42
CA ALA A 110 -4.40 5.58 -6.89
C ALA A 110 -5.87 5.72 -6.48
N ARG A 111 -6.80 5.30 -7.35
CA ARG A 111 -8.25 5.45 -7.13
C ARG A 111 -8.79 4.63 -5.97
N GLU A 112 -8.15 3.51 -5.64
CA GLU A 112 -8.53 2.68 -4.48
C GLU A 112 -8.52 3.47 -3.17
N HIS A 113 -7.67 4.49 -3.04
CA HIS A 113 -7.62 5.35 -1.85
C HIS A 113 -8.91 6.19 -1.71
N HIS A 114 -9.45 6.69 -2.81
CA HIS A 114 -10.74 7.39 -2.80
C HIS A 114 -11.90 6.44 -2.49
N ASP A 115 -11.85 5.21 -2.99
CA ASP A 115 -12.86 4.19 -2.68
C ASP A 115 -12.87 3.86 -1.17
N MET A 116 -11.68 3.74 -0.55
CA MET A 116 -11.56 3.56 0.90
C MET A 116 -12.17 4.73 1.68
N LEU A 117 -11.90 5.97 1.27
CA LEU A 117 -12.47 7.16 1.91
C LEU A 117 -13.99 7.24 1.74
N ALA A 118 -14.51 6.86 0.58
CA ALA A 118 -15.95 6.78 0.34
C ALA A 118 -16.60 5.74 1.27
N ALA A 119 -15.98 4.57 1.44
CA ALA A 119 -16.45 3.54 2.38
C ALA A 119 -16.43 4.03 3.83
N ILE A 120 -15.36 4.73 4.26
CA ILE A 120 -15.26 5.35 5.59
C ILE A 120 -16.39 6.37 5.79
N ALA A 121 -16.59 7.29 4.83
CA ALA A 121 -17.63 8.31 4.90
C ALA A 121 -19.05 7.71 4.96
N ALA A 122 -19.28 6.62 4.23
CA ALA A 122 -20.53 5.87 4.24
C ALA A 122 -20.70 4.94 5.46
N LYS A 123 -19.65 4.79 6.29
CA LYS A 123 -19.57 3.80 7.38
C LYS A 123 -19.77 2.35 6.92
N ASP A 124 -19.37 2.07 5.68
CA ASP A 124 -19.36 0.72 5.11
C ASP A 124 -18.06 0.00 5.46
N PHE A 125 -18.01 -0.55 6.68
CA PHE A 125 -16.79 -1.20 7.18
C PHE A 125 -16.53 -2.58 6.56
N GLU A 126 -17.57 -3.28 6.10
CA GLU A 126 -17.41 -4.52 5.33
C GLU A 126 -16.82 -4.23 3.95
N GLY A 127 -17.31 -3.18 3.29
CA GLY A 127 -16.73 -2.65 2.05
C GLY A 127 -15.28 -2.19 2.25
N LEU A 128 -15.01 -1.43 3.32
CA LEU A 128 -13.66 -0.96 3.64
C LEU A 128 -12.69 -2.13 3.87
N GLU A 129 -13.09 -3.17 4.61
CA GLU A 129 -12.26 -4.36 4.82
C GLU A 129 -11.92 -5.04 3.48
N SER A 130 -12.90 -5.18 2.61
CA SER A 130 -12.73 -5.79 1.30
C SER A 130 -11.76 -4.99 0.43
N LEU A 131 -11.90 -3.65 0.44
CA LEU A 131 -11.04 -2.73 -0.30
C LEU A 131 -9.59 -2.77 0.17
N ILE A 132 -9.32 -2.70 1.48
CA ILE A 132 -7.93 -2.71 1.98
C ILE A 132 -7.24 -4.06 1.73
N ARG A 133 -7.98 -5.18 1.82
CA ARG A 133 -7.44 -6.50 1.47
C ARG A 133 -7.09 -6.59 -0.02
N SER A 134 -7.99 -6.12 -0.89
CA SER A 134 -7.75 -6.11 -2.35
C SER A 134 -6.56 -5.22 -2.70
N HIS A 135 -6.47 -4.04 -2.10
CA HIS A 135 -5.36 -3.11 -2.30
C HIS A 135 -4.01 -3.74 -1.92
N LEU A 136 -3.92 -4.37 -0.74
CA LEU A 136 -2.70 -5.08 -0.32
C LEU A 136 -2.36 -6.25 -1.25
N GLN A 137 -3.37 -6.97 -1.76
CA GLN A 137 -3.16 -8.04 -2.73
C GLN A 137 -2.61 -7.51 -4.07
N HIS A 138 -3.12 -6.37 -4.55
CA HIS A 138 -2.60 -5.71 -5.75
C HIS A 138 -1.13 -5.32 -5.54
N VAL A 139 -0.80 -4.71 -4.40
CA VAL A 139 0.57 -4.35 -4.04
C VAL A 139 1.49 -5.57 -3.97
N ARG A 140 1.07 -6.68 -3.35
CA ARG A 140 1.86 -7.93 -3.32
C ARG A 140 2.05 -8.52 -4.71
N SER A 141 1.00 -8.47 -5.53
CA SER A 141 1.07 -8.89 -6.92
C SER A 141 2.11 -8.04 -7.64
N ASP A 142 2.15 -6.73 -7.39
CA ASP A 142 3.12 -5.74 -7.92
C ASP A 142 4.57 -6.05 -7.62
N TRP A 143 4.85 -6.69 -6.49
CA TRP A 143 6.21 -7.11 -6.15
C TRP A 143 6.73 -8.31 -6.95
N ALA A 144 5.86 -9.17 -7.47
CA ALA A 144 6.28 -10.39 -8.15
C ALA A 144 7.04 -10.10 -9.46
N ASP A 145 8.26 -10.64 -9.57
CA ASP A 145 9.10 -10.58 -10.77
C ASP A 145 8.65 -11.65 -11.80
N PRO A 146 8.46 -11.32 -13.09
CA PRO A 146 8.29 -12.34 -14.13
C PRO A 146 9.49 -13.30 -14.29
N ALA A 147 10.67 -12.99 -13.74
CA ALA A 147 11.88 -13.81 -13.90
C ALA A 147 11.82 -15.20 -13.23
N ASP A 148 10.92 -15.42 -12.26
CA ASP A 148 10.82 -16.71 -11.56
C ASP A 148 10.09 -17.81 -12.35
N GLY A 149 9.72 -17.55 -13.61
CA GLY A 149 9.25 -18.56 -14.55
C GLY A 149 10.35 -19.27 -15.37
N ILE A 150 11.61 -18.82 -15.34
CA ILE A 150 12.67 -19.34 -16.24
C ILE A 150 13.97 -19.69 -15.50
N HIS A 151 13.88 -20.43 -14.39
CA HIS A 151 15.05 -21.16 -13.87
C HIS A 151 14.75 -22.59 -13.39
N ALA A 152 13.70 -23.22 -13.93
CA ALA A 152 13.57 -24.68 -13.89
C ALA A 152 13.92 -25.26 -15.27
N ASN A 153 15.22 -25.47 -15.50
CA ASN A 153 15.84 -26.47 -16.39
C ASN A 153 17.08 -25.90 -17.10
N LYS A 154 18.29 -26.26 -16.62
CA LYS A 154 19.42 -26.70 -17.45
C LYS A 154 20.44 -27.50 -16.63
N GLY A 155 20.49 -28.81 -16.91
CA GLY A 155 21.68 -29.69 -16.82
C GLY A 155 22.12 -30.10 -15.42
N THR A 156 22.43 -31.36 -15.13
CA THR A 156 22.87 -32.52 -15.93
C THR A 156 22.62 -33.78 -15.13
#